data_AF-A0A9V1FY18-F1
#
_entry.id   AF-A0A9V1FY18-F1
#
_cell.length_a   1.000
_cell.length_b   1.000
_cell.length_c   1.000
_cell.angle_alpha   90.00
_cell.angle_beta   90.00
_cell.angle_gamma   90.00
#
_symmetry.space_group_name_H-M   'P 1'
#
loop_
_entity.id
_entity.type
_entity.pdbx_description
1 polymer ?
#
loop_
_entity_poly.entity_id
_entity_poly.type
_entity_poly.pdbx_seq_one_letter_code
_entity_poly.pdbx_strand_id
1 'polypeptide(L)'
;MDMEPFLHCVIPDFIQSQNFLEGLQKELLNLDFHEKYNDLYKFQQSDDLKKRREPHICALRKVLFEDFRTWLADISKIDLESTIDMSCAKYEFSDALLCHDDELEGRRIAFILYLVPPWDRSLGGTLDLYDVDEHFQPKQIVKSLIPSWNTLVFFEVSPVSFHQVSEVLSEEKSRLSISGWFHGPSLTRPPNYFEPLVPRSPHIPQDHEILYDWINPTYLDMDYQVQIQEEFEERSEILLKEFLKPEKFAEVCEALEKEDVKWSSRGPPNKRFYEKAEESKLPNILKDCMELFRSEALFLLLSNFTGLKLHFLAPSEEDEVEDKKEGEGTSAADHTEEGTSHSSPGPQSPQTAVSHSSQQSSEQTDPESEENEAKRDSSVPTCQGELRRWKTGHYTLIHDNSKTEFALDLLLYCGCEGWEPEYGGFTSYIAKGEDEELLTVNPENNSLALVYRDRETLKFVKHINHRSLEQKKAFPNRTGFWDFSFVYYE
;
A
#
# COMPACT_ATOMS: atom_id res chain seq x y z
N MET A 1 18.31 -32.39 -3.74
CA MET A 1 17.05 -31.74 -4.15
C MET A 1 15.95 -32.30 -3.29
N ASP A 2 15.04 -31.44 -2.87
CA ASP A 2 13.84 -31.78 -2.12
C ASP A 2 12.67 -31.05 -2.80
N MET A 3 11.50 -31.70 -2.84
CA MET A 3 10.36 -31.29 -3.66
C MET A 3 9.28 -30.55 -2.86
N GLU A 4 9.36 -30.57 -1.53
CA GLU A 4 8.34 -30.02 -0.63
C GLU A 4 8.85 -28.70 -0.01
N PRO A 5 8.14 -27.56 -0.09
CA PRO A 5 6.85 -27.35 -0.77
C PRO A 5 6.97 -27.21 -2.30
N PHE A 6 8.16 -26.93 -2.81
CA PHE A 6 8.51 -26.90 -4.23
C PHE A 6 9.97 -27.34 -4.43
N LEU A 7 10.40 -27.54 -5.68
CA LEU A 7 11.76 -27.98 -6.01
C LEU A 7 12.81 -26.97 -5.54
N HIS A 8 13.58 -27.34 -4.52
CA HIS A 8 14.74 -26.59 -4.03
C HIS A 8 15.93 -27.53 -3.78
N CYS A 9 17.12 -26.96 -3.77
CA CYS A 9 18.37 -27.68 -3.57
C CYS A 9 19.33 -26.84 -2.74
N VAL A 10 20.11 -27.51 -1.88
CA VAL A 10 21.13 -26.90 -1.03
C VAL A 10 22.45 -27.62 -1.31
N ILE A 11 23.48 -26.85 -1.67
CA ILE A 11 24.84 -27.31 -1.87
C ILE A 11 25.72 -26.61 -0.82
N PRO A 12 26.06 -27.28 0.30
CA PRO A 12 27.11 -26.80 1.19
C PRO A 12 28.48 -26.93 0.52
N ASP A 13 29.45 -26.15 0.97
CA ASP A 13 30.82 -26.12 0.47
C ASP A 13 30.92 -25.92 -1.06
N PHE A 14 30.08 -25.04 -1.61
CA PHE A 14 29.90 -24.86 -3.06
C PHE A 14 31.19 -24.51 -3.81
N ILE A 15 32.02 -23.62 -3.26
CA ILE A 15 33.35 -23.28 -3.80
C ILE A 15 34.44 -23.87 -2.91
N GLN A 16 35.27 -24.75 -3.46
CA GLN A 16 36.29 -25.47 -2.70
C GLN A 16 37.44 -24.59 -2.17
N SER A 17 37.71 -23.44 -2.80
CA SER A 17 38.84 -22.57 -2.44
C SER A 17 38.41 -21.54 -1.39
N GLN A 18 38.74 -21.81 -0.12
CA GLN A 18 38.47 -20.87 0.97
C GLN A 18 39.16 -19.51 0.76
N ASN A 19 40.41 -19.51 0.26
CA ASN A 19 41.14 -18.27 -0.09
C ASN A 19 40.39 -17.43 -1.14
N PHE A 20 39.67 -18.08 -2.08
CA PHE A 20 38.87 -17.38 -3.08
C PHE A 20 37.64 -16.72 -2.44
N LEU A 21 36.96 -17.42 -1.52
CA LEU A 21 35.78 -16.91 -0.83
C LEU A 21 36.11 -15.74 0.10
N GLU A 22 37.25 -15.78 0.78
CA GLU A 22 37.75 -14.67 1.59
C GLU A 22 38.11 -13.44 0.72
N GLY A 23 38.75 -13.68 -0.44
CA GLY A 23 39.02 -12.64 -1.43
C GLY A 23 37.73 -12.03 -2.02
N LEU A 24 36.74 -12.88 -2.33
CA LEU A 24 35.42 -12.48 -2.80
C LEU A 24 34.67 -11.66 -1.74
N GLN A 25 34.55 -12.14 -0.50
CA GLN A 25 33.90 -11.42 0.59
C GLN A 25 34.55 -10.05 0.80
N LYS A 26 35.89 -9.97 0.73
CA LYS A 26 36.63 -8.72 0.79
C LYS A 26 36.31 -7.79 -0.39
N GLU A 27 36.19 -8.28 -1.62
CA GLU A 27 35.77 -7.45 -2.76
C GLU A 27 34.34 -6.92 -2.56
N LEU A 28 33.40 -7.78 -2.15
CA LEU A 28 32.00 -7.41 -1.94
C LEU A 28 31.81 -6.38 -0.82
N LEU A 29 32.52 -6.53 0.31
CA LEU A 29 32.44 -5.58 1.43
C LEU A 29 33.08 -4.22 1.14
N ASN A 30 33.83 -4.09 0.04
CA ASN A 30 34.35 -2.80 -0.45
C ASN A 30 33.47 -2.18 -1.54
N LEU A 31 32.31 -2.78 -1.88
CA LEU A 31 31.33 -2.18 -2.76
C LEU A 31 30.51 -1.12 -2.01
N ASP A 32 30.05 -0.12 -2.75
CA ASP A 32 28.98 0.77 -2.28
C ASP A 32 27.68 -0.04 -2.18
N PHE A 33 26.95 0.17 -1.08
CA PHE A 33 25.64 -0.42 -0.83
C PHE A 33 24.60 0.69 -0.70
N HIS A 34 23.46 0.50 -1.34
CA HIS A 34 22.33 1.42 -1.34
C HIS A 34 21.15 0.78 -0.59
N GLU A 35 20.44 1.57 0.22
CA GLU A 35 19.22 1.09 0.86
C GLU A 35 18.16 0.77 -0.22
N LYS A 36 17.51 -0.36 -0.04
CA LYS A 36 16.37 -0.83 -0.84
C LYS A 36 15.19 -0.96 0.09
N TYR A 37 14.16 -0.16 -0.19
CA TYR A 37 13.02 0.04 0.68
C TYR A 37 11.76 0.20 -0.17
N ASN A 38 10.72 -0.59 0.14
CA ASN A 38 9.35 -0.44 -0.35
C ASN A 38 8.40 -1.09 0.67
N ASP A 39 7.22 -1.56 0.29
CA ASP A 39 6.36 -2.38 1.16
C ASP A 39 6.98 -3.75 1.50
N LEU A 40 7.40 -4.48 0.45
CA LEU A 40 7.87 -5.86 0.48
C LEU A 40 9.18 -6.07 1.25
N TYR A 41 10.10 -5.09 1.22
CA TYR A 41 11.43 -5.27 1.76
C TYR A 41 12.03 -4.03 2.44
N LYS A 42 13.05 -4.29 3.25
CA LYS A 42 14.07 -3.34 3.68
C LYS A 42 15.39 -4.09 3.80
N PHE A 43 16.40 -3.71 3.03
CA PHE A 43 17.77 -4.24 3.09
C PHE A 43 18.74 -3.32 2.34
N GLN A 44 20.02 -3.68 2.27
CA GLN A 44 21.01 -2.95 1.47
C GLN A 44 21.51 -3.79 0.28
N GLN A 45 21.60 -3.19 -0.91
CA GLN A 45 22.01 -3.86 -2.14
C GLN A 45 23.16 -3.12 -2.82
N SER A 46 24.13 -3.85 -3.37
CA SER A 46 25.15 -3.27 -4.26
C SER A 46 24.57 -2.92 -5.63
N ASP A 47 25.36 -2.21 -6.44
CA ASP A 47 25.17 -2.23 -7.90
C ASP A 47 25.08 -3.67 -8.46
N ASP A 48 24.46 -3.80 -9.64
CA ASP A 48 24.55 -5.00 -10.49
C ASP A 48 26.02 -5.40 -10.72
N LEU A 49 26.34 -6.65 -10.39
CA LEU A 49 27.71 -7.17 -10.46
C LEU A 49 28.13 -7.52 -11.89
N LYS A 50 27.24 -7.46 -12.89
CA LYS A 50 27.49 -7.79 -14.31
C LYS A 50 28.69 -7.07 -14.93
N LYS A 51 28.87 -5.78 -14.62
CA LYS A 51 29.93 -4.91 -15.20
C LYS A 51 31.15 -4.70 -14.31
N ARG A 52 31.13 -5.23 -13.07
CA ARG A 52 32.23 -5.17 -12.09
C ARG A 52 33.51 -5.83 -12.64
N ARG A 53 34.69 -5.29 -12.31
CA ARG A 53 36.01 -5.67 -12.88
C ARG A 53 36.97 -6.30 -11.86
N GLU A 54 36.55 -6.34 -10.61
CA GLU A 54 37.23 -6.93 -9.46
C GLU A 54 37.40 -8.46 -9.69
N PRO A 55 38.61 -9.03 -9.50
CA PRO A 55 38.94 -10.35 -10.05
C PRO A 55 38.16 -11.53 -9.46
N HIS A 56 37.82 -11.52 -8.16
CA HIS A 56 37.03 -12.61 -7.56
C HIS A 56 35.56 -12.52 -8.02
N ILE A 57 34.99 -11.31 -8.09
CA ILE A 57 33.65 -11.09 -8.68
C ILE A 57 33.62 -11.55 -10.15
N CYS A 58 34.64 -11.20 -10.95
CA CYS A 58 34.74 -11.62 -12.36
C CYS A 58 34.83 -13.14 -12.52
N ALA A 59 35.60 -13.82 -11.66
CA ALA A 59 35.72 -15.28 -11.68
C ALA A 59 34.41 -15.94 -11.23
N LEU A 60 33.74 -15.43 -10.20
CA LEU A 60 32.45 -15.94 -9.75
C LEU A 60 31.38 -15.87 -10.84
N ARG A 61 31.33 -14.78 -11.62
CA ARG A 61 30.41 -14.68 -12.76
C ARG A 61 30.57 -15.84 -13.75
N LYS A 62 31.80 -16.31 -13.98
CA LYS A 62 32.05 -17.49 -14.82
C LYS A 62 31.60 -18.78 -14.16
N VAL A 63 31.97 -18.98 -12.89
CA VAL A 63 31.56 -20.16 -12.11
C VAL A 63 30.03 -20.30 -12.12
N LEU A 64 29.29 -19.20 -11.98
CA LEU A 64 27.82 -19.21 -11.99
C LEU A 64 27.24 -19.30 -13.41
N PHE A 65 27.56 -18.35 -14.31
CA PHE A 65 26.87 -18.18 -15.60
C PHE A 65 27.53 -18.89 -16.80
N GLU A 66 28.71 -19.49 -16.62
CA GLU A 66 29.33 -20.42 -17.59
C GLU A 66 29.21 -21.86 -17.06
N ASP A 67 29.91 -22.19 -15.97
CA ASP A 67 30.07 -23.58 -15.49
C ASP A 67 28.80 -24.14 -14.84
N PHE A 68 28.31 -23.51 -13.76
CA PHE A 68 27.16 -23.97 -12.99
C PHE A 68 25.85 -23.87 -13.77
N ARG A 69 25.67 -22.83 -14.60
CA ARG A 69 24.53 -22.75 -15.53
C ARG A 69 24.52 -23.93 -16.51
N THR A 70 25.66 -24.33 -17.06
CA THR A 70 25.72 -25.48 -17.99
C THR A 70 25.31 -26.77 -17.25
N TRP A 71 25.80 -26.98 -16.03
CA TRP A 71 25.37 -28.09 -15.18
C TRP A 71 23.87 -28.04 -14.83
N LEU A 72 23.33 -26.86 -14.51
CA LEU A 72 21.89 -26.67 -14.25
C LEU A 72 21.04 -26.99 -15.48
N ALA A 73 21.43 -26.53 -16.66
CA ALA A 73 20.73 -26.85 -17.92
C ALA A 73 20.75 -28.36 -18.19
N ASP A 74 21.91 -29.01 -17.98
CA ASP A 74 22.08 -30.46 -18.15
C ASP A 74 21.19 -31.29 -17.22
N ILE A 75 20.99 -30.89 -15.96
CA ILE A 75 20.15 -31.66 -15.02
C ILE A 75 18.66 -31.30 -15.09
N SER A 76 18.32 -30.03 -15.36
CA SER A 76 16.93 -29.56 -15.41
C SER A 76 16.26 -29.78 -16.77
N LYS A 77 17.05 -29.90 -17.84
CA LYS A 77 16.60 -29.87 -19.24
C LYS A 77 15.91 -28.56 -19.63
N ILE A 78 16.29 -27.46 -18.98
CA ILE A 78 15.88 -26.09 -19.32
C ILE A 78 17.02 -25.44 -20.13
N ASP A 79 16.68 -24.83 -21.25
CA ASP A 79 17.62 -24.03 -22.06
C ASP A 79 17.90 -22.68 -21.35
N LEU A 80 18.87 -22.66 -20.43
CA LEU A 80 19.22 -21.46 -19.65
C LEU A 80 20.11 -20.49 -20.43
N GLU A 81 19.71 -19.22 -20.47
CA GLU A 81 20.43 -18.13 -21.13
C GLU A 81 21.74 -17.75 -20.43
N SER A 82 22.71 -17.25 -21.20
CA SER A 82 23.94 -16.64 -20.66
C SER A 82 23.74 -15.24 -20.04
N THR A 83 22.49 -14.81 -19.85
CA THR A 83 22.12 -13.53 -19.25
C THR A 83 22.60 -13.49 -17.80
N ILE A 84 23.57 -12.61 -17.53
CA ILE A 84 24.07 -12.36 -16.18
C ILE A 84 23.08 -11.43 -15.46
N ASP A 85 22.57 -11.93 -14.33
CA ASP A 85 21.67 -11.27 -13.40
C ASP A 85 22.03 -11.70 -11.98
N MET A 86 22.85 -10.89 -11.29
CA MET A 86 23.30 -11.15 -9.92
C MET A 86 23.68 -9.87 -9.18
N SER A 87 23.28 -9.77 -7.92
CA SER A 87 23.58 -8.65 -7.02
C SER A 87 24.19 -9.15 -5.71
N CYS A 88 24.84 -8.26 -4.97
CA CYS A 88 25.16 -8.50 -3.57
C CYS A 88 24.11 -7.86 -2.67
N ALA A 89 23.54 -8.63 -1.76
CA ALA A 89 22.58 -8.17 -0.77
C ALA A 89 23.16 -8.35 0.63
N LYS A 90 22.92 -7.34 1.47
CA LYS A 90 23.38 -7.25 2.86
C LYS A 90 22.18 -6.88 3.73
N TYR A 91 21.87 -7.75 4.70
CA TYR A 91 20.77 -7.54 5.66
C TYR A 91 21.37 -7.38 7.06
N GLU A 92 21.00 -6.31 7.74
CA GLU A 92 21.42 -5.98 9.11
C GLU A 92 20.18 -5.97 10.04
N PHE A 93 20.34 -5.58 11.30
CA PHE A 93 19.23 -5.62 12.26
C PHE A 93 17.99 -4.84 11.75
N SER A 94 16.81 -5.44 11.88
CA SER A 94 15.50 -5.00 11.34
C SER A 94 15.27 -5.13 9.83
N ASP A 95 16.27 -5.56 9.05
CA ASP A 95 16.11 -5.82 7.61
C ASP A 95 15.37 -7.14 7.34
N ALA A 96 14.51 -7.15 6.31
CA ALA A 96 13.68 -8.28 5.91
C ALA A 96 13.29 -8.19 4.42
N LEU A 97 12.91 -9.32 3.82
CA LEU A 97 12.27 -9.40 2.50
C LEU A 97 11.09 -10.37 2.64
N LEU A 98 9.86 -9.85 2.55
CA LEU A 98 8.63 -10.58 2.89
C LEU A 98 8.21 -11.59 1.79
N CYS A 99 7.04 -12.21 1.97
CA CYS A 99 6.56 -13.31 1.14
C CYS A 99 6.33 -12.92 -0.33
N HIS A 100 7.13 -13.47 -1.23
CA HIS A 100 7.06 -13.30 -2.69
C HIS A 100 7.43 -14.61 -3.41
N ASP A 101 7.14 -14.73 -4.70
CA ASP A 101 7.31 -15.94 -5.53
C ASP A 101 8.50 -15.88 -6.52
N ASP A 102 9.12 -14.69 -6.63
CA ASP A 102 10.17 -14.33 -7.60
C ASP A 102 9.73 -14.25 -9.07
N GLU A 103 8.41 -14.28 -9.36
CA GLU A 103 7.88 -14.26 -10.73
C GLU A 103 8.21 -12.95 -11.46
N LEU A 104 9.07 -13.06 -12.48
CA LEU A 104 9.33 -12.00 -13.46
C LEU A 104 9.70 -12.67 -14.79
N GLU A 105 9.37 -12.04 -15.92
CA GLU A 105 9.58 -12.64 -17.24
C GLU A 105 11.05 -13.06 -17.46
N GLY A 106 11.26 -14.24 -18.04
CA GLY A 106 12.57 -14.85 -18.26
C GLY A 106 13.17 -15.58 -17.06
N ARG A 107 12.83 -15.24 -15.81
CA ARG A 107 13.41 -15.91 -14.62
C ARG A 107 12.96 -17.38 -14.55
N ARG A 108 13.92 -18.29 -14.34
CA ARG A 108 13.65 -19.74 -14.23
C ARG A 108 14.24 -20.44 -13.03
N ILE A 109 15.46 -20.08 -12.60
CA ILE A 109 16.06 -20.66 -11.40
C ILE A 109 16.64 -19.53 -10.55
N ALA A 110 16.06 -19.29 -9.38
CA ALA A 110 16.61 -18.38 -8.38
C ALA A 110 17.78 -19.06 -7.65
N PHE A 111 18.80 -18.29 -7.27
CA PHE A 111 19.90 -18.79 -6.45
C PHE A 111 20.36 -17.76 -5.41
N ILE A 112 20.87 -18.28 -4.28
CA ILE A 112 21.49 -17.50 -3.21
C ILE A 112 22.77 -18.23 -2.74
N LEU A 113 23.91 -17.55 -2.80
CA LEU A 113 25.19 -17.98 -2.21
C LEU A 113 25.46 -17.16 -0.93
N TYR A 114 25.52 -17.84 0.22
CA TYR A 114 25.71 -17.20 1.52
C TYR A 114 27.21 -17.02 1.86
N LEU A 115 27.56 -15.80 2.29
CA LEU A 115 28.91 -15.41 2.72
C LEU A 115 28.85 -14.83 4.15
N VAL A 116 28.04 -15.48 4.99
CA VAL A 116 27.73 -15.06 6.36
C VAL A 116 28.80 -15.53 7.37
N PRO A 117 29.01 -14.80 8.48
CA PRO A 117 29.75 -15.31 9.65
C PRO A 117 28.98 -16.49 10.29
N PRO A 118 29.50 -17.15 11.34
CA PRO A 118 28.77 -18.20 12.06
C PRO A 118 27.36 -17.74 12.47
N TRP A 119 26.36 -18.45 11.94
CA TRP A 119 24.96 -18.07 11.96
C TRP A 119 24.10 -19.21 12.53
N ASP A 120 23.02 -18.84 13.21
CA ASP A 120 22.04 -19.77 13.76
C ASP A 120 20.63 -19.14 13.73
N ARG A 121 19.61 -19.94 14.05
CA ARG A 121 18.19 -19.54 13.96
C ARG A 121 17.82 -18.33 14.83
N SER A 122 18.50 -18.07 15.94
CA SER A 122 18.20 -16.95 16.84
C SER A 122 18.56 -15.58 16.26
N LEU A 123 19.43 -15.56 15.26
CA LEU A 123 19.86 -14.34 14.56
C LEU A 123 18.89 -13.92 13.44
N GLY A 124 17.85 -14.72 13.16
CA GLY A 124 16.94 -14.52 12.05
C GLY A 124 17.62 -14.66 10.69
N GLY A 125 17.16 -13.90 9.69
CA GLY A 125 17.68 -13.98 8.32
C GLY A 125 17.48 -15.32 7.61
N THR A 126 16.56 -16.16 8.06
CA THR A 126 16.32 -17.48 7.45
C THR A 126 15.64 -17.34 6.10
N LEU A 127 15.96 -18.25 5.17
CA LEU A 127 15.19 -18.41 3.93
C LEU A 127 14.02 -19.34 4.23
N ASP A 128 12.83 -18.78 4.37
CA ASP A 128 11.62 -19.51 4.71
C ASP A 128 10.82 -19.80 3.42
N LEU A 129 10.33 -21.04 3.28
CA LEU A 129 9.56 -21.51 2.12
C LEU A 129 8.13 -21.86 2.56
N TYR A 130 7.14 -21.38 1.80
CA TYR A 130 5.71 -21.54 2.11
C TYR A 130 5.08 -22.73 1.38
N ASP A 131 4.12 -23.40 2.03
CA ASP A 131 3.13 -24.20 1.31
C ASP A 131 2.06 -23.30 0.66
N VAL A 132 1.31 -23.85 -0.30
CA VAL A 132 0.20 -23.16 -0.99
C VAL A 132 -1.14 -23.81 -0.70
N ASP A 133 -2.21 -23.03 -0.84
CA ASP A 133 -3.60 -23.50 -0.77
C ASP A 133 -4.16 -23.92 -2.15
N GLU A 134 -5.46 -24.26 -2.17
CA GLU A 134 -6.20 -24.65 -3.39
C GLU A 134 -6.41 -23.51 -4.41
N HIS A 135 -5.99 -22.29 -4.08
CA HIS A 135 -6.03 -21.10 -4.94
C HIS A 135 -4.63 -20.63 -5.36
N PHE A 136 -3.60 -21.46 -5.14
CA PHE A 136 -2.19 -21.12 -5.37
C PHE A 136 -1.76 -19.85 -4.60
N GLN A 137 -2.28 -19.64 -3.39
CA GLN A 137 -1.84 -18.58 -2.49
C GLN A 137 -0.98 -19.18 -1.36
N PRO A 138 0.07 -18.49 -0.89
CA PRO A 138 0.89 -18.97 0.21
C PRO A 138 0.07 -19.05 1.50
N LYS A 139 0.36 -20.06 2.31
CA LYS A 139 -0.41 -20.36 3.51
C LYS A 139 0.44 -20.29 4.78
N GLN A 140 1.45 -21.13 4.93
CA GLN A 140 2.33 -21.15 6.11
C GLN A 140 3.76 -21.58 5.77
N ILE A 141 4.72 -21.17 6.59
CA ILE A 141 6.12 -21.59 6.47
C ILE A 141 6.21 -23.08 6.84
N VAL A 142 6.62 -23.92 5.87
CA VAL A 142 6.85 -25.35 6.10
C VAL A 142 8.34 -25.71 6.12
N LYS A 143 9.20 -24.84 5.60
CA LYS A 143 10.67 -24.96 5.68
C LYS A 143 11.32 -23.63 5.99
N SER A 144 12.44 -23.68 6.71
CA SER A 144 13.18 -22.50 7.13
C SER A 144 14.67 -22.82 7.19
N LEU A 145 15.39 -22.40 6.14
CA LEU A 145 16.80 -22.69 5.91
C LEU A 145 17.67 -21.63 6.59
N ILE A 146 18.62 -22.08 7.41
CA ILE A 146 19.58 -21.21 8.09
C ILE A 146 20.74 -20.93 7.13
N PRO A 147 21.09 -19.66 6.83
CA PRO A 147 22.23 -19.35 5.98
C PRO A 147 23.53 -19.78 6.67
N SER A 148 24.49 -20.29 5.91
CA SER A 148 25.82 -20.62 6.42
C SER A 148 26.88 -20.39 5.36
N TRP A 149 28.12 -20.10 5.78
CA TRP A 149 29.24 -19.81 4.89
C TRP A 149 29.36 -20.82 3.75
N ASN A 150 29.60 -20.33 2.52
CA ASN A 150 29.82 -21.15 1.33
C ASN A 150 28.66 -22.12 0.97
N THR A 151 27.46 -21.84 1.47
CA THR A 151 26.27 -22.62 1.12
C THR A 151 25.52 -21.92 0.00
N LEU A 152 25.31 -22.64 -1.10
CA LEU A 152 24.45 -22.20 -2.21
C LEU A 152 23.09 -22.89 -2.10
N VAL A 153 22.02 -22.11 -2.20
CA VAL A 153 20.64 -22.58 -2.35
C VAL A 153 20.14 -22.18 -3.73
N PHE A 154 19.39 -23.05 -4.40
CA PHE A 154 18.67 -22.71 -5.62
C PHE A 154 17.31 -23.43 -5.70
N PHE A 155 16.36 -22.81 -6.40
CA PHE A 155 15.02 -23.36 -6.61
C PHE A 155 14.43 -22.88 -7.95
N GLU A 156 13.46 -23.62 -8.48
CA GLU A 156 12.75 -23.22 -9.70
C GLU A 156 11.76 -22.08 -9.37
N VAL A 157 11.76 -21.03 -10.20
CA VAL A 157 10.79 -19.93 -10.14
C VAL A 157 9.49 -20.41 -10.77
N SER A 158 8.38 -20.26 -10.05
CA SER A 158 7.07 -20.78 -10.44
C SER A 158 5.93 -20.05 -9.69
N PRO A 159 4.66 -20.21 -10.12
CA PRO A 159 3.50 -19.64 -9.42
C PRO A 159 3.26 -20.15 -7.98
N VAL A 160 4.15 -21.00 -7.46
CA VAL A 160 4.08 -21.59 -6.11
C VAL A 160 5.40 -21.48 -5.34
N SER A 161 6.45 -20.85 -5.88
CA SER A 161 7.77 -20.71 -5.22
C SER A 161 7.81 -19.63 -4.14
N PHE A 162 6.73 -19.53 -3.34
CA PHE A 162 6.60 -18.52 -2.31
C PHE A 162 7.62 -18.69 -1.19
N HIS A 163 8.38 -17.63 -0.94
CA HIS A 163 9.44 -17.61 0.05
C HIS A 163 9.65 -16.20 0.63
N GLN A 164 10.42 -16.12 1.72
CA GLN A 164 10.83 -14.85 2.33
C GLN A 164 12.25 -14.97 2.90
N VAL A 165 12.89 -13.82 3.15
CA VAL A 165 14.00 -13.71 4.11
C VAL A 165 13.43 -13.16 5.41
N SER A 166 13.41 -13.99 6.46
CA SER A 166 12.96 -13.56 7.79
C SER A 166 13.76 -12.36 8.27
N GLU A 167 13.16 -11.53 9.13
CA GLU A 167 13.87 -10.41 9.77
C GLU A 167 15.20 -10.86 10.38
N VAL A 168 16.25 -10.06 10.19
CA VAL A 168 17.55 -10.26 10.87
C VAL A 168 17.49 -9.64 12.26
N LEU A 169 17.72 -10.47 13.28
CA LEU A 169 17.59 -10.13 14.70
C LEU A 169 18.94 -9.83 15.36
N SER A 170 20.05 -9.98 14.64
CA SER A 170 21.38 -9.71 15.16
C SER A 170 21.75 -8.24 15.03
N GLU A 171 21.87 -7.53 16.16
CA GLU A 171 22.39 -6.15 16.20
C GLU A 171 23.87 -6.03 15.77
N GLU A 172 24.66 -7.10 15.91
CA GLU A 172 26.11 -7.09 15.66
C GLU A 172 26.56 -7.66 14.29
N LYS A 173 25.75 -8.50 13.65
CA LYS A 173 26.18 -9.34 12.50
C LYS A 173 25.41 -8.98 11.25
N SER A 174 26.13 -8.91 10.14
CA SER A 174 25.58 -8.65 8.82
C SER A 174 25.42 -9.94 8.01
N ARG A 175 24.24 -10.17 7.45
CA ARG A 175 23.92 -11.31 6.58
C ARG A 175 24.27 -10.94 5.13
N LEU A 176 25.49 -11.26 4.72
CA LEU A 176 25.96 -11.06 3.34
C LEU A 176 25.60 -12.26 2.45
N SER A 177 25.03 -11.98 1.28
CA SER A 177 24.76 -12.97 0.24
C SER A 177 24.94 -12.40 -1.16
N ILE A 178 25.26 -13.27 -2.11
CA ILE A 178 25.05 -13.00 -3.54
C ILE A 178 23.77 -13.73 -3.95
N SER A 179 22.87 -13.04 -4.63
CA SER A 179 21.64 -13.64 -5.17
C SER A 179 21.36 -13.16 -6.59
N GLY A 180 20.59 -13.95 -7.33
CA GLY A 180 20.23 -13.67 -8.72
C GLY A 180 19.44 -14.81 -9.35
N TRP A 181 19.29 -14.74 -10.67
CA TRP A 181 18.48 -15.68 -11.43
C TRP A 181 19.20 -16.18 -12.68
N PHE A 182 19.01 -17.46 -12.99
CA PHE A 182 19.26 -17.99 -14.33
C PHE A 182 18.00 -17.80 -15.16
N HIS A 183 18.16 -17.11 -16.29
CA HIS A 183 17.08 -16.82 -17.23
C HIS A 183 16.89 -17.96 -18.24
N GLY A 184 15.70 -18.06 -18.82
CA GLY A 184 15.32 -19.08 -19.79
C GLY A 184 13.90 -18.85 -20.34
N PRO A 185 13.29 -19.83 -21.02
CA PRO A 185 11.97 -19.67 -21.61
C PRO A 185 10.90 -19.30 -20.58
N SER A 186 10.19 -18.19 -20.81
CA SER A 186 9.12 -17.68 -19.95
C SER A 186 8.05 -18.73 -19.65
N LEU A 187 7.65 -18.82 -18.39
CA LEU A 187 6.52 -19.66 -17.96
C LEU A 187 5.19 -18.96 -18.24
N THR A 188 4.13 -19.75 -18.39
CA THR A 188 2.76 -19.22 -18.48
C THR A 188 2.17 -19.10 -17.08
N ARG A 189 1.89 -17.86 -16.66
CA ARG A 189 1.26 -17.58 -15.36
C ARG A 189 -0.19 -18.06 -15.37
N PRO A 190 -0.70 -18.70 -14.28
CA PRO A 190 -2.12 -18.95 -14.13
C PRO A 190 -2.90 -17.62 -14.04
N PRO A 191 -4.22 -17.61 -14.32
CA PRO A 191 -5.06 -16.43 -14.12
C PRO A 191 -5.00 -15.94 -12.67
N ASN A 192 -4.89 -14.62 -12.46
CA ASN A 192 -4.82 -14.02 -11.13
C ASN A 192 -6.04 -14.42 -10.27
N TYR A 193 -5.78 -14.85 -9.02
CA TYR A 193 -6.82 -15.22 -8.07
C TYR A 193 -7.41 -13.99 -7.34
N PHE A 194 -8.64 -13.63 -7.70
CA PHE A 194 -9.40 -12.56 -7.04
C PHE A 194 -10.02 -13.06 -5.73
N GLU A 195 -9.66 -12.41 -4.62
CA GLU A 195 -10.29 -12.70 -3.33
C GLU A 195 -11.76 -12.24 -3.29
N PRO A 196 -12.62 -12.92 -2.51
CA PRO A 196 -13.96 -12.45 -2.22
C PRO A 196 -13.94 -11.02 -1.66
N LEU A 197 -14.83 -10.17 -2.17
CA LEU A 197 -14.91 -8.77 -1.73
C LEU A 197 -15.35 -8.70 -0.26
N VAL A 198 -14.74 -7.78 0.48
CA VAL A 198 -15.21 -7.42 1.82
C VAL A 198 -16.61 -6.81 1.69
N PRO A 199 -17.62 -7.26 2.46
CA PRO A 199 -18.95 -6.68 2.41
C PRO A 199 -18.92 -5.21 2.82
N ARG A 200 -19.51 -4.36 1.98
CA ARG A 200 -19.83 -2.96 2.31
C ARG A 200 -21.24 -2.86 2.87
N SER A 201 -21.46 -1.92 3.77
CA SER A 201 -22.77 -1.61 4.36
C SER A 201 -23.07 -0.11 4.25
N PRO A 202 -24.32 0.30 4.02
CA PRO A 202 -24.72 1.70 4.22
C PRO A 202 -24.58 2.09 5.70
N HIS A 203 -24.79 3.36 6.00
CA HIS A 203 -24.84 3.83 7.37
C HIS A 203 -25.94 3.16 8.22
N ILE A 204 -25.74 3.12 9.53
CA ILE A 204 -26.74 2.73 10.53
C ILE A 204 -27.54 3.99 10.89
N PRO A 205 -28.87 4.01 10.69
CA PRO A 205 -29.71 5.14 11.07
C PRO A 205 -29.63 5.40 12.57
N GLN A 206 -29.11 6.57 12.95
CA GLN A 206 -28.86 6.93 14.34
C GLN A 206 -28.84 8.46 14.50
N ASP A 207 -29.40 8.93 15.61
CA ASP A 207 -29.50 10.35 15.90
C ASP A 207 -28.12 10.98 16.17
N HIS A 208 -27.99 12.27 15.86
CA HIS A 208 -26.76 13.07 16.00
C HIS A 208 -26.21 13.12 17.44
N GLU A 209 -27.02 12.76 18.45
CA GLU A 209 -26.62 12.65 19.86
C GLU A 209 -25.35 11.80 20.06
N ILE A 210 -25.13 10.73 19.27
CA ILE A 210 -23.92 9.89 19.38
C ILE A 210 -22.62 10.69 19.17
N LEU A 211 -22.62 11.69 18.28
CA LEU A 211 -21.43 12.51 18.04
C LEU A 211 -21.06 13.32 19.29
N TYR A 212 -22.06 13.88 19.99
CA TYR A 212 -21.83 14.66 21.21
C TYR A 212 -21.37 13.83 22.39
N ASP A 213 -21.57 12.51 22.40
CA ASP A 213 -21.02 11.63 23.43
C ASP A 213 -19.55 11.26 23.15
N TRP A 214 -19.18 11.10 21.88
CA TRP A 214 -17.90 10.51 21.47
C TRP A 214 -16.85 11.50 20.96
N ILE A 215 -17.25 12.49 20.18
CA ILE A 215 -16.33 13.37 19.45
C ILE A 215 -15.94 14.57 20.31
N ASN A 216 -14.68 15.00 20.19
CA ASN A 216 -14.19 16.23 20.79
C ASN A 216 -14.99 17.44 20.23
N PRO A 217 -15.65 18.26 21.09
CA PRO A 217 -16.56 19.32 20.64
C PRO A 217 -15.98 20.31 19.62
N THR A 218 -14.66 20.51 19.61
CA THR A 218 -13.96 21.31 18.60
C THR A 218 -14.28 20.86 17.17
N TYR A 219 -14.38 19.55 16.94
CA TYR A 219 -14.68 18.97 15.62
C TYR A 219 -16.18 18.97 15.27
N LEU A 220 -17.04 19.36 16.21
CA LEU A 220 -18.48 19.55 16.00
C LEU A 220 -18.86 21.02 15.77
N ASP A 221 -17.88 21.92 15.84
CA ASP A 221 -18.06 23.34 15.49
C ASP A 221 -18.05 23.52 13.97
N MET A 222 -19.03 24.27 13.45
CA MET A 222 -19.26 24.40 12.01
C MET A 222 -18.24 25.33 11.33
N ASP A 223 -17.79 26.38 12.02
CA ASP A 223 -16.75 27.29 11.50
C ASP A 223 -15.40 26.55 11.41
N TYR A 224 -15.15 25.59 12.31
CA TYR A 224 -13.97 24.73 12.26
C TYR A 224 -14.09 23.58 11.24
N GLN A 225 -15.29 23.05 10.99
CA GLN A 225 -15.54 22.08 9.91
C GLN A 225 -15.17 22.67 8.54
N VAL A 226 -15.55 23.92 8.26
CA VAL A 226 -15.17 24.60 7.00
C VAL A 226 -13.65 24.68 6.83
N GLN A 227 -12.91 25.04 7.89
CA GLN A 227 -11.44 25.08 7.85
C GLN A 227 -10.81 23.70 7.61
N ILE A 228 -11.41 22.64 8.16
CA ILE A 228 -10.98 21.25 7.91
C ILE A 228 -11.24 20.86 6.45
N GLN A 229 -12.40 21.22 5.90
CA GLN A 229 -12.72 20.97 4.49
C GLN A 229 -11.77 21.72 3.55
N GLU A 230 -11.47 23.00 3.82
CA GLU A 230 -10.52 23.79 3.03
C GLU A 230 -9.11 23.15 2.99
N GLU A 231 -8.58 22.68 4.13
CA GLU A 231 -7.29 21.97 4.17
C GLU A 231 -7.38 20.60 3.46
N PHE A 232 -8.48 19.88 3.63
CA PHE A 232 -8.68 18.57 3.00
C PHE A 232 -8.81 18.66 1.48
N GLU A 233 -9.48 19.68 0.95
CA GLU A 233 -9.59 19.92 -0.50
C GLU A 233 -8.24 20.28 -1.14
N GLU A 234 -7.38 21.03 -0.44
CA GLU A 234 -6.02 21.34 -0.93
C GLU A 234 -5.11 20.09 -0.95
N ARG A 235 -5.23 19.22 0.06
CA ARG A 235 -4.23 18.18 0.34
C ARG A 235 -4.69 16.74 0.11
N SER A 236 -6.00 16.51 0.00
CA SER A 236 -6.66 15.18 0.02
C SER A 236 -6.34 14.32 1.26
N GLU A 237 -5.81 14.93 2.33
CA GLU A 237 -5.49 14.28 3.60
C GLU A 237 -5.56 15.29 4.76
N ILE A 238 -5.94 14.81 5.95
CA ILE A 238 -5.82 15.60 7.18
C ILE A 238 -5.65 14.69 8.42
N LEU A 239 -5.04 15.22 9.48
CA LEU A 239 -4.81 14.55 10.76
C LEU A 239 -5.46 15.32 11.92
N LEU A 240 -6.58 14.81 12.44
CA LEU A 240 -7.34 15.42 13.53
C LEU A 240 -6.91 14.82 14.88
N LYS A 241 -6.23 15.60 15.73
CA LYS A 241 -5.68 15.13 17.02
C LYS A 241 -6.70 15.24 18.16
N GLU A 242 -6.59 14.35 19.14
CA GLU A 242 -7.57 14.24 20.24
C GLU A 242 -9.01 14.13 19.72
N PHE A 243 -9.24 13.31 18.69
CA PHE A 243 -10.50 13.23 17.95
C PHE A 243 -11.68 12.72 18.80
N LEU A 244 -11.47 11.62 19.53
CA LEU A 244 -12.43 11.18 20.55
C LEU A 244 -12.21 11.98 21.83
N LYS A 245 -13.28 12.18 22.60
CA LYS A 245 -13.15 12.76 23.94
C LYS A 245 -12.22 11.93 24.83
N PRO A 246 -11.39 12.55 25.69
CA PRO A 246 -10.42 11.84 26.52
C PRO A 246 -11.00 10.71 27.37
N GLU A 247 -12.21 10.88 27.91
CA GLU A 247 -12.91 9.84 28.68
C GLU A 247 -13.27 8.63 27.82
N LYS A 248 -13.77 8.83 26.60
CA LYS A 248 -14.13 7.73 25.68
C LYS A 248 -12.90 7.04 25.12
N PHE A 249 -11.87 7.80 24.78
CA PHE A 249 -10.59 7.26 24.36
C PHE A 249 -9.95 6.38 25.45
N ALA A 250 -10.03 6.82 26.72
CA ALA A 250 -9.55 6.04 27.86
C ALA A 250 -10.35 4.75 28.08
N GLU A 251 -11.70 4.78 28.01
CA GLU A 251 -12.56 3.59 28.08
C GLU A 251 -12.24 2.58 26.95
N VAL A 252 -12.04 3.06 25.72
CA VAL A 252 -11.63 2.24 24.57
C VAL A 252 -10.26 1.59 24.79
N CYS A 253 -9.25 2.36 25.22
CA CYS A 253 -7.92 1.83 25.48
C CYS A 253 -7.90 0.83 26.63
N GLU A 254 -8.66 1.08 27.70
CA GLU A 254 -8.82 0.15 28.82
C GLU A 254 -9.40 -1.20 28.37
N ALA A 255 -10.44 -1.18 27.54
CA ALA A 255 -11.02 -2.41 26.99
C ALA A 255 -10.04 -3.17 26.08
N LEU A 256 -9.28 -2.47 25.23
CA LEU A 256 -8.26 -3.08 24.36
C LEU A 256 -7.09 -3.71 25.14
N GLU A 257 -6.72 -3.13 26.28
CA GLU A 257 -5.62 -3.62 27.12
C GLU A 257 -6.03 -4.73 28.12
N LYS A 258 -7.26 -4.71 28.62
CA LYS A 258 -7.67 -5.52 29.79
C LYS A 258 -8.78 -6.54 29.52
N GLU A 259 -9.59 -6.37 28.48
CA GLU A 259 -10.69 -7.30 28.18
C GLU A 259 -10.30 -8.40 27.18
N ASP A 260 -11.05 -9.50 27.18
CA ASP A 260 -10.81 -10.67 26.32
C ASP A 260 -11.34 -10.43 24.89
N VAL A 261 -10.69 -9.51 24.18
CA VAL A 261 -10.97 -9.26 22.76
C VAL A 261 -10.47 -10.44 21.94
N LYS A 262 -11.40 -11.15 21.27
CA LYS A 262 -11.04 -12.27 20.41
C LYS A 262 -10.46 -11.81 19.08
N TRP A 263 -9.14 -11.97 18.93
CA TRP A 263 -8.37 -11.70 17.71
C TRP A 263 -8.31 -12.92 16.77
N SER A 264 -8.11 -12.64 15.48
CA SER A 264 -7.86 -13.63 14.43
C SER A 264 -6.81 -13.11 13.44
N SER A 265 -5.82 -13.94 13.08
CA SER A 265 -4.81 -13.55 12.09
C SER A 265 -5.42 -13.51 10.69
N ARG A 266 -5.10 -12.44 9.95
CA ARG A 266 -5.47 -12.24 8.54
C ARG A 266 -4.29 -12.62 7.64
N GLY A 267 -4.59 -13.24 6.50
CA GLY A 267 -3.65 -13.63 5.44
C GLY A 267 -4.24 -13.32 4.06
N PRO A 268 -3.67 -13.87 2.96
CA PRO A 268 -2.45 -14.69 2.91
C PRO A 268 -1.15 -13.86 3.07
N PRO A 269 0.00 -14.48 3.38
CA PRO A 269 1.25 -13.78 3.67
C PRO A 269 1.82 -12.93 2.53
N ASN A 270 1.55 -13.23 1.26
CA ASN A 270 1.92 -12.36 0.12
C ASN A 270 1.04 -11.11 -0.02
N LYS A 271 0.16 -10.83 0.95
CA LYS A 271 -0.79 -9.70 0.91
C LYS A 271 -0.91 -8.98 2.24
N ARG A 272 -0.99 -9.73 3.35
CA ARG A 272 -1.19 -9.17 4.69
C ARG A 272 -0.87 -10.17 5.78
N PHE A 273 -0.40 -9.66 6.92
CA PHE A 273 -0.34 -10.39 8.16
C PHE A 273 -0.60 -9.45 9.33
N TYR A 274 -1.79 -9.52 9.92
CA TYR A 274 -2.18 -8.73 11.11
C TYR A 274 -3.30 -9.41 11.89
N GLU A 275 -3.65 -8.89 13.07
CA GLU A 275 -4.76 -9.39 13.89
C GLU A 275 -6.02 -8.53 13.69
N LYS A 276 -7.16 -9.17 13.36
CA LYS A 276 -8.49 -8.56 13.25
C LYS A 276 -9.40 -9.07 14.37
N ALA A 277 -10.15 -8.19 15.01
CA ALA A 277 -11.12 -8.57 16.04
C ALA A 277 -12.40 -9.24 15.47
N GLU A 278 -12.99 -10.16 16.24
CA GLU A 278 -14.30 -10.75 15.97
C GLU A 278 -15.42 -9.83 16.50
N GLU A 279 -15.88 -8.90 15.65
CA GLU A 279 -16.84 -7.80 15.95
C GLU A 279 -18.05 -8.20 16.80
N SER A 280 -18.69 -9.34 16.50
CA SER A 280 -19.85 -9.85 17.27
C SER A 280 -19.57 -10.11 18.77
N LYS A 281 -18.30 -10.33 19.13
CA LYS A 281 -17.84 -10.67 20.49
C LYS A 281 -17.09 -9.53 21.18
N LEU A 282 -17.04 -8.35 20.58
CA LEU A 282 -16.41 -7.20 21.20
C LEU A 282 -17.11 -6.81 22.53
N PRO A 283 -16.32 -6.29 23.51
CA PRO A 283 -16.82 -5.47 24.61
C PRO A 283 -17.76 -4.35 24.13
N ASN A 284 -18.71 -3.94 24.98
CA ASN A 284 -19.71 -2.93 24.59
C ASN A 284 -19.06 -1.64 24.11
N ILE A 285 -18.12 -1.04 24.86
CA ILE A 285 -17.44 0.21 24.44
C ILE A 285 -16.76 0.09 23.06
N LEU A 286 -16.24 -1.08 22.71
CA LEU A 286 -15.62 -1.31 21.39
C LEU A 286 -16.66 -1.56 20.29
N LYS A 287 -17.84 -2.09 20.63
CA LYS A 287 -19.00 -2.14 19.71
C LYS A 287 -19.56 -0.75 19.46
N ASP A 288 -19.80 0.00 20.52
CA ASP A 288 -20.32 1.37 20.46
C ASP A 288 -19.39 2.27 19.63
N CYS A 289 -18.06 2.08 19.74
CA CYS A 289 -17.07 2.75 18.88
C CYS A 289 -17.10 2.27 17.41
N MET A 290 -17.30 0.96 17.15
CA MET A 290 -17.54 0.47 15.78
C MET A 290 -18.87 1.00 15.20
N GLU A 291 -19.90 1.19 16.02
CA GLU A 291 -21.20 1.74 15.62
C GLU A 291 -21.10 3.24 15.32
N LEU A 292 -20.33 4.03 16.10
CA LEU A 292 -19.98 5.42 15.79
C LEU A 292 -19.44 5.54 14.34
N PHE A 293 -18.44 4.73 13.99
CA PHE A 293 -17.84 4.68 12.64
C PHE A 293 -18.74 4.04 11.56
N ARG A 294 -19.95 3.59 11.91
CA ARG A 294 -20.99 3.17 10.96
C ARG A 294 -22.23 4.07 11.00
N SER A 295 -22.30 5.04 11.90
CA SER A 295 -23.50 5.85 12.15
C SER A 295 -23.80 6.84 11.03
N GLU A 296 -25.09 7.07 10.76
CA GLU A 296 -25.57 8.08 9.82
C GLU A 296 -24.99 9.47 10.11
N ALA A 297 -24.94 9.83 11.39
CA ALA A 297 -24.37 11.09 11.86
C ALA A 297 -22.87 11.24 11.49
N LEU A 298 -22.07 10.17 11.58
CA LEU A 298 -20.66 10.25 11.19
C LEU A 298 -20.46 10.31 9.67
N PHE A 299 -21.30 9.64 8.88
CA PHE A 299 -21.25 9.78 7.42
C PHE A 299 -21.46 11.25 7.00
N LEU A 300 -22.41 11.95 7.64
CA LEU A 300 -22.60 13.39 7.42
C LEU A 300 -21.43 14.24 7.95
N LEU A 301 -20.87 13.92 9.12
CA LEU A 301 -19.69 14.64 9.63
C LEU A 301 -18.47 14.49 8.71
N LEU A 302 -18.25 13.31 8.13
CA LEU A 302 -17.17 13.07 7.17
C LEU A 302 -17.42 13.81 5.85
N SER A 303 -18.66 13.93 5.39
CA SER A 303 -19.00 14.85 4.29
C SER A 303 -18.55 16.28 4.60
N ASN A 304 -18.92 16.81 5.78
CA ASN A 304 -18.53 18.17 6.19
C ASN A 304 -17.02 18.38 6.34
N PHE A 305 -16.23 17.33 6.57
CA PHE A 305 -14.76 17.43 6.63
C PHE A 305 -14.07 17.31 5.27
N THR A 306 -14.75 16.84 4.22
CA THR A 306 -14.08 16.38 2.99
C THR A 306 -14.70 16.83 1.68
N GLY A 307 -15.90 17.44 1.71
CA GLY A 307 -16.67 17.77 0.51
C GLY A 307 -17.29 16.57 -0.21
N LEU A 308 -16.98 15.33 0.20
CA LEU A 308 -17.48 14.11 -0.43
C LEU A 308 -18.95 13.84 -0.08
N LYS A 309 -19.75 13.33 -1.02
CA LYS A 309 -21.19 13.09 -0.84
C LYS A 309 -21.49 11.75 -0.16
N LEU A 310 -20.92 11.55 1.05
CA LEU A 310 -21.16 10.40 1.91
C LEU A 310 -22.54 10.41 2.61
N HIS A 311 -23.28 11.51 2.57
CA HIS A 311 -24.65 11.57 3.09
C HIS A 311 -25.60 12.35 2.16
N PHE A 312 -26.90 12.05 2.19
CA PHE A 312 -27.88 12.67 1.31
C PHE A 312 -28.26 14.11 1.70
N LEU A 313 -27.90 14.55 2.92
CA LEU A 313 -27.99 15.93 3.39
C LEU A 313 -26.68 16.72 3.18
N ALA A 314 -25.61 16.08 2.71
CA ALA A 314 -24.40 16.79 2.35
C ALA A 314 -24.65 17.67 1.12
N PRO A 315 -24.04 18.88 1.04
CA PRO A 315 -24.08 19.70 -0.15
C PRO A 315 -23.62 18.93 -1.38
N SER A 316 -24.14 19.29 -2.56
CA SER A 316 -23.60 18.84 -3.83
C SER A 316 -23.12 19.98 -4.70
N GLU A 317 -22.25 19.67 -5.65
CA GLU A 317 -21.73 20.62 -6.65
C GLU A 317 -22.83 21.41 -7.37
N GLU A 318 -24.05 20.87 -7.43
CA GLU A 318 -25.23 21.51 -8.03
C GLU A 318 -25.86 22.57 -7.11
N ASP A 319 -25.86 22.36 -5.78
CA ASP A 319 -26.45 23.27 -4.78
C ASP A 319 -25.62 24.57 -4.65
N GLU A 320 -24.28 24.46 -4.66
CA GLU A 320 -23.38 25.63 -4.59
C GLU A 320 -23.55 26.62 -5.76
N VAL A 321 -24.04 26.14 -6.91
CA VAL A 321 -24.24 26.96 -8.12
C VAL A 321 -25.57 27.73 -8.05
N GLU A 322 -26.52 27.31 -7.21
CA GLU A 322 -27.75 28.08 -6.93
C GLU A 322 -27.47 29.19 -5.90
N ASP A 323 -26.79 28.90 -4.79
CA ASP A 323 -26.42 29.92 -3.78
C ASP A 323 -25.57 31.07 -4.37
N LYS A 324 -24.63 30.74 -5.28
CA LYS A 324 -23.83 31.75 -5.99
C LYS A 324 -24.66 32.63 -6.95
N LYS A 325 -25.88 32.22 -7.34
CA LYS A 325 -26.80 33.04 -8.16
C LYS A 325 -27.77 33.87 -7.33
N GLU A 326 -28.16 33.44 -6.13
CA GLU A 326 -29.01 34.24 -5.26
C GLU A 326 -28.24 35.42 -4.61
N GLY A 327 -26.91 35.29 -4.44
CA GLY A 327 -26.05 36.31 -3.82
C GLY A 327 -25.89 37.65 -4.57
N GLU A 328 -26.09 37.71 -5.90
CA GLU A 328 -25.95 38.96 -6.68
C GLU A 328 -27.26 39.79 -6.74
N GLY A 329 -28.29 39.40 -6.00
CA GLY A 329 -29.67 39.87 -6.16
C GLY A 329 -30.09 41.22 -5.55
N THR A 330 -29.23 41.95 -4.81
CA THR A 330 -29.66 43.21 -4.15
C THR A 330 -28.59 44.31 -4.01
N SER A 331 -28.62 45.31 -4.89
CA SER A 331 -28.64 46.73 -4.50
C SER A 331 -29.05 47.63 -5.68
N ALA A 332 -29.92 48.61 -5.43
CA ALA A 332 -30.47 49.48 -6.48
C ALA A 332 -30.02 50.95 -6.30
N ALA A 333 -29.66 51.56 -7.42
CA ALA A 333 -29.75 52.99 -7.81
C ALA A 333 -29.52 54.12 -6.77
N ASP A 334 -28.68 55.12 -7.11
CA ASP A 334 -29.22 56.34 -7.75
C ASP A 334 -28.19 57.30 -8.39
N HIS A 335 -28.65 58.01 -9.45
CA HIS A 335 -28.17 59.29 -10.06
C HIS A 335 -26.67 59.49 -10.46
N THR A 336 -26.27 60.28 -11.49
CA THR A 336 -26.88 61.46 -12.16
C THR A 336 -26.38 61.62 -13.64
N GLU A 337 -26.87 62.64 -14.37
CA GLU A 337 -26.82 62.82 -15.85
C GLU A 337 -25.57 63.55 -16.47
N GLU A 338 -25.62 63.60 -17.83
CA GLU A 338 -25.07 64.56 -18.81
C GLU A 338 -23.71 64.31 -19.52
N GLY A 339 -23.65 64.53 -20.86
CA GLY A 339 -22.34 64.60 -21.56
C GLY A 339 -22.15 64.39 -23.09
N THR A 340 -23.13 64.60 -23.98
CA THR A 340 -22.92 65.03 -25.41
C THR A 340 -21.96 64.32 -26.42
N SER A 341 -22.55 63.80 -27.52
CA SER A 341 -22.14 63.90 -28.97
C SER A 341 -20.75 63.42 -29.47
N HIS A 342 -20.65 62.62 -30.56
CA HIS A 342 -20.78 63.09 -31.96
C HIS A 342 -20.96 61.95 -33.00
N SER A 343 -21.15 62.29 -34.29
CA SER A 343 -21.86 61.48 -35.31
C SER A 343 -21.05 61.10 -36.56
N SER A 344 -21.27 59.88 -37.09
CA SER A 344 -21.43 59.48 -38.53
C SER A 344 -20.37 59.85 -39.61
N PRO A 345 -20.44 59.36 -40.88
CA PRO A 345 -21.05 58.14 -41.49
C PRO A 345 -20.05 57.30 -42.37
N GLY A 346 -20.52 56.31 -43.14
CA GLY A 346 -19.75 55.52 -44.15
C GLY A 346 -19.47 56.27 -45.49
N PRO A 347 -19.35 55.64 -46.69
CA PRO A 347 -19.86 54.31 -47.10
C PRO A 347 -19.04 53.52 -48.19
N GLN A 348 -19.68 52.52 -48.84
CA GLN A 348 -19.50 51.98 -50.22
C GLN A 348 -18.56 50.78 -50.53
N SER A 349 -19.21 49.70 -50.98
CA SER A 349 -18.74 48.61 -51.88
C SER A 349 -18.75 49.05 -53.37
N PRO A 350 -18.22 48.27 -54.36
CA PRO A 350 -19.09 47.29 -55.05
C PRO A 350 -18.46 46.06 -55.79
N GLN A 351 -19.31 45.03 -56.01
CA GLN A 351 -19.42 44.13 -57.20
C GLN A 351 -18.32 43.13 -57.61
N THR A 352 -18.73 41.85 -57.79
CA THR A 352 -18.84 41.23 -59.15
C THR A 352 -19.74 39.98 -59.17
N ALA A 353 -20.13 39.55 -60.38
CA ALA A 353 -21.23 38.61 -60.67
C ALA A 353 -20.98 37.89 -62.04
N VAL A 354 -21.67 36.83 -62.48
CA VAL A 354 -22.85 36.09 -61.98
C VAL A 354 -22.97 34.70 -62.66
N SER A 355 -23.99 33.90 -62.30
CA SER A 355 -24.67 32.78 -63.03
C SER A 355 -24.13 31.35 -62.92
N HIS A 356 -24.91 30.27 -63.08
CA HIS A 356 -26.29 29.85 -62.70
C HIS A 356 -26.67 28.60 -63.53
N SER A 357 -27.57 27.76 -62.97
CA SER A 357 -28.35 26.65 -63.59
C SER A 357 -27.77 25.22 -63.48
N SER A 358 -28.55 24.17 -63.17
CA SER A 358 -29.93 24.08 -62.62
C SER A 358 -30.32 22.62 -62.27
N GLN A 359 -31.33 22.44 -61.40
CA GLN A 359 -32.05 21.18 -61.07
C GLN A 359 -31.24 20.15 -60.23
N GLN A 360 -31.81 19.35 -59.33
CA GLN A 360 -33.22 19.07 -59.02
C GLN A 360 -33.42 18.73 -57.51
N SER A 361 -34.67 18.65 -57.06
CA SER A 361 -35.11 18.57 -55.65
C SER A 361 -35.11 17.17 -55.01
N SER A 362 -34.81 17.09 -53.71
CA SER A 362 -35.43 16.15 -52.77
C SER A 362 -35.40 16.71 -51.35
N GLU A 363 -36.58 16.94 -50.76
CA GLU A 363 -36.71 17.27 -49.34
C GLU A 363 -36.60 15.99 -48.50
N GLN A 364 -35.81 16.03 -47.43
CA GLN A 364 -36.15 15.31 -46.19
C GLN A 364 -35.41 15.95 -45.01
N THR A 365 -36.17 16.23 -43.94
CA THR A 365 -35.72 16.90 -42.72
C THR A 365 -34.96 15.97 -41.81
N ASP A 366 -33.79 16.41 -41.33
CA ASP A 366 -33.11 15.82 -40.18
C ASP A 366 -33.95 16.03 -38.91
N PRO A 367 -34.16 15.00 -38.07
CA PRO A 367 -34.69 15.17 -36.73
C PRO A 367 -33.58 15.61 -35.77
N GLU A 368 -33.92 16.54 -34.88
CA GLU A 368 -33.02 17.09 -33.87
C GLU A 368 -32.56 16.02 -32.85
N SER A 369 -31.39 16.25 -32.26
CA SER A 369 -30.79 15.37 -31.26
C SER A 369 -31.56 15.40 -29.94
N GLU A 370 -32.24 14.29 -29.60
CA GLU A 370 -32.64 14.01 -28.22
C GLU A 370 -31.37 13.77 -27.38
N GLU A 371 -30.97 14.77 -26.61
CA GLU A 371 -29.99 14.60 -25.54
C GLU A 371 -30.56 13.64 -24.50
N ASN A 372 -29.95 12.45 -24.39
CA ASN A 372 -30.26 11.55 -23.29
C ASN A 372 -29.75 12.18 -21.99
N GLU A 373 -30.66 12.77 -21.21
CA GLU A 373 -30.48 12.99 -19.78
C GLU A 373 -30.25 11.63 -19.09
N ALA A 374 -29.00 11.20 -19.07
CA ALA A 374 -28.56 10.08 -18.27
C ALA A 374 -28.68 10.49 -16.80
N LYS A 375 -29.83 10.18 -16.18
CA LYS A 375 -30.00 10.25 -14.73
C LYS A 375 -28.81 9.60 -14.06
N ARG A 376 -28.01 10.39 -13.35
CA ARG A 376 -27.05 9.88 -12.37
C ARG A 376 -27.89 9.11 -11.35
N ASP A 377 -27.86 7.78 -11.39
CA ASP A 377 -28.38 6.97 -10.30
C ASP A 377 -27.64 7.41 -9.03
N SER A 378 -28.38 7.90 -8.03
CA SER A 378 -27.80 8.24 -6.74
C SER A 378 -27.15 6.99 -6.18
N SER A 379 -25.81 6.99 -6.14
CA SER A 379 -25.10 5.98 -5.35
C SER A 379 -25.59 6.05 -3.91
N VAL A 380 -25.56 4.90 -3.23
CA VAL A 380 -25.89 4.82 -1.81
C VAL A 380 -24.54 4.73 -1.11
N PRO A 381 -24.16 5.77 -0.32
CA PRO A 381 -22.88 5.75 0.37
C PRO A 381 -22.74 4.53 1.25
N THR A 382 -21.56 3.93 1.24
CA THR A 382 -21.27 2.72 2.04
C THR A 382 -19.91 2.81 2.73
N CYS A 383 -19.76 2.04 3.80
CA CYS A 383 -18.47 1.81 4.42
C CYS A 383 -18.15 0.32 4.56
N GLN A 384 -16.89 0.04 4.79
CA GLN A 384 -16.41 -1.19 5.41
C GLN A 384 -15.42 -0.80 6.51
N GLY A 385 -15.33 -1.60 7.58
CA GLY A 385 -14.46 -1.27 8.70
C GLY A 385 -14.10 -2.44 9.59
N GLU A 386 -12.95 -2.33 10.24
CA GLU A 386 -12.44 -3.32 11.18
C GLU A 386 -11.56 -2.71 12.27
N LEU A 387 -11.67 -3.27 13.47
CA LEU A 387 -10.71 -3.07 14.56
C LEU A 387 -9.52 -4.01 14.35
N ARG A 388 -8.32 -3.41 14.21
CA ARG A 388 -7.06 -4.09 13.91
C ARG A 388 -6.10 -4.02 15.10
N ARG A 389 -5.18 -4.98 15.16
CA ARG A 389 -4.05 -4.99 16.10
C ARG A 389 -2.73 -5.24 15.37
N TRP A 390 -1.77 -4.41 15.72
CA TRP A 390 -0.45 -4.31 15.11
C TRP A 390 0.61 -4.63 16.15
N LYS A 391 1.55 -5.51 15.81
CA LYS A 391 2.68 -5.90 16.67
C LYS A 391 3.83 -6.39 15.79
N THR A 392 4.98 -6.65 16.40
CA THR A 392 6.18 -7.19 15.73
C THR A 392 5.86 -8.35 14.78
N GLY A 393 6.33 -8.24 13.54
CA GLY A 393 6.07 -9.16 12.44
C GLY A 393 4.84 -8.83 11.58
N HIS A 394 3.93 -7.94 11.98
CA HIS A 394 2.74 -7.59 11.18
C HIS A 394 3.05 -6.61 10.03
N TYR A 395 2.28 -6.70 8.93
CA TYR A 395 2.39 -5.87 7.71
C TYR A 395 1.15 -5.98 6.79
N THR A 396 1.08 -5.11 5.77
CA THR A 396 0.38 -5.40 4.50
C THR A 396 1.30 -5.16 3.31
N LEU A 397 0.96 -5.71 2.16
CA LEU A 397 1.69 -5.59 0.89
C LEU A 397 0.75 -5.12 -0.23
N ILE A 398 1.35 -4.47 -1.22
CA ILE A 398 0.73 -4.22 -2.52
C ILE A 398 0.77 -5.53 -3.33
N HIS A 399 -0.30 -5.81 -4.05
CA HIS A 399 -0.43 -7.03 -4.84
C HIS A 399 -1.30 -6.77 -6.08
N ASP A 400 -1.16 -7.58 -7.13
CA ASP A 400 -1.83 -7.38 -8.44
C ASP A 400 -3.35 -7.16 -8.36
N ASN A 401 -3.99 -7.72 -7.33
CA ASN A 401 -5.43 -7.63 -7.12
C ASN A 401 -5.83 -6.52 -6.13
N SER A 402 -4.92 -5.59 -5.82
CA SER A 402 -5.21 -4.39 -5.03
C SER A 402 -6.13 -3.50 -5.85
N LYS A 403 -7.41 -3.52 -5.50
CA LYS A 403 -8.41 -2.67 -6.16
C LYS A 403 -8.05 -1.20 -5.96
N THR A 404 -7.99 -0.47 -7.07
CA THR A 404 -7.94 0.98 -7.05
C THR A 404 -9.31 1.53 -7.42
N GLU A 405 -9.85 2.35 -6.52
CA GLU A 405 -11.23 2.82 -6.51
C GLU A 405 -11.27 4.06 -5.60
N PHE A 406 -12.03 5.07 -6.02
CA PHE A 406 -12.25 6.29 -5.22
C PHE A 406 -12.80 5.91 -3.85
N ALA A 407 -12.15 6.37 -2.79
CA ALA A 407 -12.47 5.99 -1.43
C ALA A 407 -11.83 6.92 -0.41
N LEU A 408 -12.56 7.24 0.66
CA LEU A 408 -12.04 7.90 1.84
C LEU A 408 -11.58 6.85 2.86
N ASP A 409 -10.30 6.80 3.15
CA ASP A 409 -9.75 5.99 4.23
C ASP A 409 -9.78 6.76 5.55
N LEU A 410 -10.14 6.07 6.64
CA LEU A 410 -10.15 6.58 8.00
C LEU A 410 -9.33 5.66 8.91
N LEU A 411 -8.44 6.23 9.72
CA LEU A 411 -7.61 5.53 10.69
C LEU A 411 -7.65 6.27 12.04
N LEU A 412 -8.20 5.64 13.09
CA LEU A 412 -8.08 6.12 14.48
C LEU A 412 -7.14 5.20 15.26
N TYR A 413 -6.03 5.73 15.79
CA TYR A 413 -5.03 4.94 16.52
C TYR A 413 -5.25 4.92 18.04
N CYS A 414 -4.95 3.77 18.67
CA CYS A 414 -5.07 3.55 20.11
C CYS A 414 -3.84 2.78 20.65
N GLY A 415 -3.31 3.19 21.81
CA GLY A 415 -2.21 2.52 22.51
C GLY A 415 -0.83 2.66 21.87
N CYS A 416 -0.60 3.66 21.01
CA CYS A 416 0.69 3.88 20.33
C CYS A 416 1.60 4.92 21.00
N GLU A 417 1.45 5.20 22.30
CA GLU A 417 2.40 6.04 23.05
C GLU A 417 3.84 5.52 22.91
N GLY A 418 4.77 6.42 22.55
CA GLY A 418 6.18 6.10 22.33
C GLY A 418 6.43 5.18 21.14
N TRP A 419 5.55 5.20 20.13
CA TRP A 419 5.78 4.54 18.85
C TRP A 419 6.57 5.45 17.90
N GLU A 420 7.69 4.95 17.38
CA GLU A 420 8.58 5.69 16.50
C GLU A 420 8.53 5.14 15.06
N PRO A 421 8.74 5.95 14.01
CA PRO A 421 8.69 5.50 12.61
C PRO A 421 9.68 4.35 12.31
N GLU A 422 10.83 4.31 12.98
CA GLU A 422 11.83 3.24 12.85
C GLU A 422 11.31 1.85 13.25
N TYR A 423 10.19 1.78 13.97
CA TYR A 423 9.54 0.52 14.34
C TYR A 423 8.71 -0.07 13.21
N GLY A 424 8.40 0.71 12.16
CA GLY A 424 7.41 0.37 11.14
C GLY A 424 5.97 0.61 11.63
N GLY A 425 4.99 -0.02 10.98
CA GLY A 425 3.57 0.07 11.38
C GLY A 425 2.85 1.36 10.95
N PHE A 426 3.56 2.32 10.36
CA PHE A 426 2.94 3.44 9.67
C PHE A 426 2.27 2.98 8.36
N THR A 427 1.24 3.73 7.94
CA THR A 427 0.57 3.52 6.65
C THR A 427 1.17 4.46 5.62
N SER A 428 1.79 3.90 4.58
CA SER A 428 2.33 4.65 3.44
C SER A 428 1.37 4.56 2.26
N TYR A 429 1.20 5.67 1.55
CA TYR A 429 0.43 5.81 0.32
C TYR A 429 1.37 6.14 -0.83
N ILE A 430 1.24 5.44 -1.96
CA ILE A 430 2.15 5.56 -3.11
C ILE A 430 1.39 5.68 -4.43
N ALA A 431 2.01 6.30 -5.43
CA ALA A 431 1.53 6.29 -6.80
C ALA A 431 1.74 4.91 -7.44
N LYS A 432 0.74 4.41 -8.16
CA LYS A 432 0.72 3.06 -8.73
C LYS A 432 1.63 2.96 -9.95
N GLY A 433 2.61 2.07 -9.85
CA GLY A 433 3.60 1.85 -10.90
C GLY A 433 4.80 2.80 -10.81
N GLU A 434 4.88 3.60 -9.74
CA GLU A 434 5.96 4.53 -9.46
C GLU A 434 6.59 4.20 -8.09
N ASP A 435 7.83 4.63 -7.88
CA ASP A 435 8.55 4.49 -6.61
C ASP A 435 8.30 5.70 -5.66
N GLU A 436 7.30 6.56 -5.97
CA GLU A 436 7.03 7.80 -5.24
C GLU A 436 6.05 7.59 -4.08
N GLU A 437 6.53 7.85 -2.86
CA GLU A 437 5.70 7.91 -1.65
C GLU A 437 5.01 9.28 -1.58
N LEU A 438 3.68 9.26 -1.60
CA LEU A 438 2.82 10.45 -1.59
C LEU A 438 2.57 10.95 -0.16
N LEU A 439 2.35 10.03 0.78
CA LEU A 439 2.00 10.34 2.17
C LEU A 439 2.37 9.18 3.10
N THR A 440 2.90 9.49 4.28
CA THR A 440 3.08 8.54 5.39
C THR A 440 2.29 8.99 6.62
N VAL A 441 1.36 8.14 7.06
CA VAL A 441 0.55 8.32 8.27
C VAL A 441 1.14 7.49 9.41
N ASN A 442 1.69 8.19 10.41
CA ASN A 442 2.31 7.59 11.59
C ASN A 442 1.26 7.30 12.69
N PRO A 443 1.39 6.20 13.46
CA PRO A 443 0.49 5.93 14.59
C PRO A 443 0.64 6.97 15.71
N GLU A 444 -0.36 7.84 15.88
CA GLU A 444 -0.42 8.83 16.97
C GLU A 444 -1.71 8.70 17.77
N ASN A 445 -1.59 8.68 19.10
CA ASN A 445 -2.68 8.31 19.99
C ASN A 445 -3.87 9.27 19.92
N ASN A 446 -5.07 8.73 19.69
CA ASN A 446 -6.30 9.52 19.53
C ASN A 446 -6.25 10.52 18.35
N SER A 447 -5.33 10.33 17.40
CA SER A 447 -5.34 11.05 16.13
C SER A 447 -6.14 10.25 15.10
N LEU A 448 -7.08 10.93 14.43
CA LEU A 448 -7.83 10.44 13.29
C LEU A 448 -7.17 10.94 12.01
N ALA A 449 -6.62 10.04 11.20
CA ALA A 449 -6.19 10.36 9.84
C ALA A 449 -7.33 10.09 8.86
N LEU A 450 -7.61 11.06 8.00
CA LEU A 450 -8.46 10.92 6.81
C LEU A 450 -7.59 11.06 5.57
N VAL A 451 -7.72 10.16 4.60
CA VAL A 451 -6.97 10.22 3.34
C VAL A 451 -7.89 9.81 2.19
N TYR A 452 -8.09 10.69 1.22
CA TYR A 452 -8.80 10.34 0.00
C TYR A 452 -7.85 9.68 -1.01
N ARG A 453 -8.27 8.55 -1.56
CA ARG A 453 -7.55 7.85 -2.63
C ARG A 453 -8.33 7.89 -3.92
N ASP A 454 -7.61 8.02 -5.02
CA ASP A 454 -8.14 7.88 -6.37
C ASP A 454 -7.92 6.45 -6.93
N ARG A 455 -7.90 6.31 -8.26
CA ARG A 455 -7.67 5.04 -8.97
C ARG A 455 -6.21 4.72 -9.27
N GLU A 456 -5.29 5.62 -8.96
CA GLU A 456 -3.85 5.40 -9.12
C GLU A 456 -3.08 5.49 -7.79
N THR A 457 -3.75 5.75 -6.67
CA THR A 457 -3.17 5.66 -5.31
C THR A 457 -3.35 4.27 -4.68
N LEU A 458 -2.24 3.70 -4.23
CA LEU A 458 -2.17 2.46 -3.44
C LEU A 458 -1.71 2.77 -2.01
N LYS A 459 -1.89 1.81 -1.09
CA LYS A 459 -1.38 1.93 0.29
C LYS A 459 -0.92 0.61 0.89
N PHE A 460 -0.06 0.69 1.89
CA PHE A 460 0.35 -0.45 2.71
C PHE A 460 0.71 -0.03 4.15
N VAL A 461 0.64 -0.98 5.10
CA VAL A 461 1.17 -0.82 6.46
C VAL A 461 2.55 -1.46 6.52
N LYS A 462 3.60 -0.67 6.79
CA LYS A 462 4.98 -1.14 6.77
C LYS A 462 5.25 -2.20 7.84
N HIS A 463 6.05 -3.21 7.49
CA HIS A 463 6.52 -4.25 8.41
C HIS A 463 7.01 -3.72 9.77
N ILE A 464 6.38 -4.22 10.83
CA ILE A 464 6.75 -3.88 12.21
C ILE A 464 7.92 -4.74 12.66
N ASN A 465 9.10 -4.14 12.77
CA ASN A 465 10.34 -4.85 13.09
C ASN A 465 10.61 -4.93 14.61
N HIS A 466 11.64 -5.67 15.03
CA HIS A 466 11.94 -5.92 16.44
C HIS A 466 12.38 -4.69 17.25
N ARG A 467 12.67 -3.54 16.63
CA ARG A 467 12.83 -2.27 17.35
C ARG A 467 11.56 -1.88 18.11
N SER A 468 10.38 -2.28 17.62
CA SER A 468 9.11 -2.12 18.34
C SER A 468 9.09 -2.70 19.77
N LEU A 469 9.97 -3.66 20.08
CA LEU A 469 10.10 -4.20 21.44
C LEU A 469 10.66 -3.18 22.43
N GLU A 470 11.29 -2.09 21.97
CA GLU A 470 11.71 -0.98 22.81
C GLU A 470 10.52 -0.25 23.49
N GLN A 471 9.32 -0.30 22.90
CA GLN A 471 8.08 0.20 23.52
C GLN A 471 7.87 -0.41 24.92
N LYS A 472 8.30 -1.67 25.13
CA LYS A 472 8.20 -2.37 26.43
C LYS A 472 9.10 -1.77 27.52
N LYS A 473 10.09 -0.93 27.18
CA LYS A 473 10.90 -0.19 28.15
C LYS A 473 10.05 0.84 28.91
N ALA A 474 9.06 1.43 28.26
CA ALA A 474 8.10 2.36 28.86
C ALA A 474 6.79 1.67 29.26
N PHE A 475 6.27 0.78 28.41
CA PHE A 475 4.96 0.14 28.57
C PHE A 475 5.09 -1.41 28.57
N PRO A 476 5.60 -2.03 29.65
CA PRO A 476 6.02 -3.44 29.66
C PRO A 476 4.89 -4.45 29.37
N ASN A 477 3.65 -4.11 29.72
CA ASN A 477 2.48 -4.94 29.46
C ASN A 477 1.94 -4.80 28.03
N ARG A 478 2.30 -3.72 27.31
CA ARG A 478 1.83 -3.49 25.95
C ARG A 478 2.65 -4.29 24.94
N THR A 479 2.03 -4.64 23.83
CA THR A 479 2.67 -5.37 22.72
C THR A 479 2.09 -4.82 21.43
N GLY A 480 2.70 -3.74 20.92
CA GLY A 480 2.24 -3.03 19.75
C GLY A 480 1.11 -2.04 20.05
N PHE A 481 0.24 -1.83 19.07
CA PHE A 481 -0.86 -0.86 19.13
C PHE A 481 -2.12 -1.38 18.40
N TRP A 482 -3.19 -0.60 18.41
CA TRP A 482 -4.46 -0.89 17.76
C TRP A 482 -4.91 0.27 16.88
N ASP A 483 -5.76 -0.01 15.90
CA ASP A 483 -6.51 1.04 15.22
C ASP A 483 -7.91 0.58 14.82
N PHE A 484 -8.82 1.56 14.67
CA PHE A 484 -10.05 1.41 13.93
C PHE A 484 -9.76 1.87 12.49
N SER A 485 -9.86 0.95 11.54
CA SER A 485 -9.64 1.23 10.12
C SER A 485 -10.94 1.08 9.35
N PHE A 486 -11.39 2.18 8.74
CA PHE A 486 -12.59 2.25 7.93
C PHE A 486 -12.26 2.76 6.53
N VAL A 487 -13.11 2.42 5.57
CA VAL A 487 -13.07 2.90 4.20
C VAL A 487 -14.50 3.23 3.78
N TYR A 488 -14.73 4.46 3.32
CA TYR A 488 -16.01 4.98 2.87
C TYR A 488 -16.00 5.19 1.35
N TYR A 489 -17.18 5.07 0.75
CA TYR A 489 -17.45 5.17 -0.67
C TYR A 489 -18.75 5.96 -0.87
N GLU A 490 -18.79 6.84 -1.87
CA GLU A 490 -19.97 7.61 -2.29
C GLU A 490 -21.05 6.74 -2.95
#